data_AF-A0A1W9X8W8-F1
#
_entry.id   AF-A0A1W9X8W8-F1
#
_cell.length_a   1.000
_cell.length_b   1.000
_cell.length_c   1.000
_cell.angle_alpha   90.00
_cell.angle_beta   90.00
_cell.angle_gamma   90.00
#
_symmetry.space_group_name_H-M   'P 1'
#
loop_
_entity.id
_entity.type
_entity.pdbx_description
1 polymer ?
#
loop_
_entity_poly.entity_id
_entity_poly.type
_entity_poly.pdbx_seq_one_letter_code
_entity_poly.pdbx_strand_id
1 'polypeptide(L)'
;MEETSKGISITLAVLLGIFLQVLFAFADTKDTPDKAVIEFAQAYFGFDESMTDRICEASAVADEISVAEQYIQDAKEKAGSLGYSLWYMKEKLYHVDTHTISMEEYKSAKVRLTAERKPPLRSFFTRRSSHVDQVLDVVYDKKAKKWKVCGDFFSLSEG
;
A
#
# COMPACT_ATOMS: atom_id res chain seq x y z
N MET A 1 21.10 42.13 -28.33
CA MET A 1 20.07 41.13 -28.69
C MET A 1 20.33 39.74 -28.11
N GLU A 2 21.47 39.48 -27.47
CA GLU A 2 21.81 38.14 -26.93
C GLU A 2 21.34 37.91 -25.47
N GLU A 3 21.34 38.95 -24.65
CA GLU A 3 20.85 38.91 -23.25
C GLU A 3 19.33 38.63 -23.19
N THR A 4 18.55 39.22 -24.10
CA THR A 4 17.08 39.07 -24.13
C THR A 4 16.65 37.67 -24.54
N SER A 5 17.36 37.02 -25.47
CA SER A 5 17.06 35.65 -25.91
C SER A 5 17.45 34.61 -24.86
N LYS A 6 18.56 34.81 -24.13
CA LYS A 6 18.93 34.00 -22.96
C LYS A 6 17.90 34.10 -21.83
N GLY A 7 17.43 35.31 -21.51
CA GLY A 7 16.37 35.52 -20.51
C GLY A 7 15.05 34.85 -20.88
N ILE A 8 14.64 34.94 -22.14
CA ILE A 8 13.44 34.25 -22.66
C ILE A 8 13.61 32.72 -22.62
N SER A 9 14.79 32.21 -22.98
CA SER A 9 15.09 30.77 -22.96
C SER A 9 15.07 30.19 -21.55
N ILE A 10 15.66 30.91 -20.57
CA ILE A 10 15.66 30.49 -19.16
C ILE A 10 14.23 30.53 -18.59
N THR A 11 13.48 31.59 -18.86
CA THR A 11 12.10 31.73 -18.38
C THR A 11 11.21 30.61 -18.93
N LEU A 12 11.36 30.26 -20.21
CA LEU A 12 10.64 29.15 -20.83
C LEU A 12 11.01 27.79 -20.20
N ALA A 13 12.30 27.56 -19.95
CA ALA A 13 12.77 26.33 -19.31
C ALA A 13 12.22 26.16 -17.88
N VAL A 14 12.16 27.25 -17.11
CA VAL A 14 11.56 27.25 -15.76
C VAL A 14 10.07 26.96 -15.83
N LEU A 15 9.32 27.61 -16.72
CA LEU A 15 7.90 27.35 -16.91
C LEU A 15 7.62 25.91 -17.34
N LEU A 16 8.44 25.35 -18.24
CA LEU A 16 8.34 23.95 -18.66
C LEU A 16 8.63 23.00 -17.48
N GLY A 17 9.63 23.30 -16.66
CA GLY A 17 9.95 22.55 -15.45
C GLY A 17 8.79 22.50 -14.46
N ILE A 18 8.17 23.66 -14.18
CA ILE A 18 6.98 23.76 -13.31
C ILE A 18 5.81 22.97 -13.93
N PHE A 19 5.59 23.10 -15.24
CA PHE A 19 4.54 22.38 -15.94
C PHE A 19 4.71 20.85 -15.84
N LEU A 20 5.93 20.34 -16.04
CA LEU A 20 6.25 18.92 -15.89
C LEU A 20 6.06 18.44 -14.44
N GLN A 21 6.47 19.24 -13.44
CA GLN A 21 6.24 18.91 -12.03
C GLN A 21 4.74 18.77 -11.71
N VAL A 22 3.90 19.68 -12.22
CA VAL A 22 2.45 19.61 -12.04
C VAL A 22 1.88 18.36 -12.74
N LEU A 23 2.30 18.06 -13.97
CA LEU A 23 1.85 16.85 -14.67
C LEU A 23 2.23 15.56 -13.94
N PHE A 24 3.47 15.48 -13.41
CA PHE A 24 3.89 14.33 -12.63
C PHE A 24 3.14 14.20 -11.30
N ALA A 25 2.83 15.32 -10.63
CA ALA A 25 2.00 15.31 -9.43
C ALA A 25 0.58 14.78 -9.71
N PHE A 26 -0.01 15.16 -10.85
CA PHE A 26 -1.31 14.64 -11.29
C PHE A 26 -1.27 13.16 -11.69
N ALA A 27 -0.16 12.70 -12.27
CA ALA A 27 0.02 11.28 -12.56
C ALA A 27 0.10 10.45 -11.28
N ASP A 28 0.78 10.96 -10.24
CA ASP A 28 0.95 10.29 -8.95
C ASP A 28 -0.35 10.26 -8.11
N THR A 29 -1.29 11.17 -8.39
CA THR A 29 -2.62 11.15 -7.77
C THR A 29 -3.54 10.11 -8.38
N LYS A 30 -3.21 9.53 -9.55
CA LYS A 30 -4.03 8.47 -10.12
C LYS A 30 -3.88 7.20 -9.31
N ASP A 31 -5.01 6.63 -8.94
CA ASP A 31 -5.02 5.37 -8.23
C ASP A 31 -4.73 4.21 -9.20
N THR A 32 -3.78 3.37 -8.81
CA THR A 32 -3.33 2.21 -9.60
C THR A 32 -3.51 0.92 -8.79
N PRO A 33 -3.65 -0.24 -9.47
CA PRO A 33 -3.67 -1.55 -8.82
C PRO A 33 -2.51 -1.74 -7.84
N ASP A 34 -1.30 -1.41 -8.30
CA ASP A 34 -0.06 -1.52 -7.53
C ASP A 34 -0.10 -0.64 -6.26
N LYS A 35 -0.52 0.62 -6.40
CA LYS A 35 -0.64 1.55 -5.26
C LYS A 35 -1.62 1.07 -4.22
N ALA A 36 -2.78 0.54 -4.65
CA ALA A 36 -3.76 -0.01 -3.72
C ALA A 36 -3.22 -1.20 -2.93
N VAL A 37 -2.47 -2.10 -3.57
CA VAL A 37 -1.82 -3.22 -2.89
C VAL A 37 -0.76 -2.75 -1.90
N ILE A 38 0.07 -1.77 -2.28
CA ILE A 38 1.11 -1.23 -1.38
C ILE A 38 0.48 -0.59 -0.14
N GLU A 39 -0.51 0.29 -0.33
CA GLU A 39 -1.19 0.98 0.78
C GLU A 39 -1.92 -0.02 1.68
N PHE A 40 -2.63 -0.98 1.09
CA PHE A 40 -3.27 -2.06 1.84
C PHE A 40 -2.25 -2.85 2.67
N ALA A 41 -1.16 -3.30 2.06
CA ALA A 41 -0.16 -4.12 2.74
C ALA A 41 0.53 -3.35 3.87
N GLN A 42 0.89 -2.09 3.65
CA GLN A 42 1.46 -1.25 4.69
C GLN A 42 0.52 -1.07 5.89
N ALA A 43 -0.78 -0.84 5.63
CA ALA A 43 -1.78 -0.74 6.68
C ALA A 43 -2.02 -2.08 7.39
N TYR A 44 -2.06 -3.18 6.64
CA TYR A 44 -2.24 -4.55 7.14
C TYR A 44 -1.11 -4.96 8.10
N PHE A 45 0.16 -4.85 7.69
CA PHE A 45 1.30 -5.16 8.56
C PHE A 45 1.50 -4.11 9.67
N GLY A 46 0.98 -2.89 9.46
CA GLY A 46 0.97 -1.83 10.45
C GLY A 46 -0.13 -1.93 11.50
N PHE A 47 -1.06 -2.89 11.39
CA PHE A 47 -2.28 -2.97 12.20
C PHE A 47 -3.03 -1.63 12.23
N ASP A 48 -3.23 -1.04 11.06
CA ASP A 48 -3.88 0.26 10.88
C ASP A 48 -5.27 0.09 10.25
N GLU A 49 -6.29 0.71 10.85
CA GLU A 49 -7.68 0.62 10.42
C GLU A 49 -7.90 1.15 8.99
N SER A 50 -7.01 2.03 8.51
CA SER A 50 -7.02 2.53 7.12
C SER A 50 -6.91 1.42 6.07
N MET A 51 -6.54 0.19 6.43
CA MET A 51 -6.60 -0.95 5.51
C MET A 51 -8.02 -1.15 4.94
N THR A 52 -9.06 -0.79 5.70
CA THR A 52 -10.47 -0.89 5.28
C THR A 52 -10.80 -0.04 4.05
N ASP A 53 -10.11 1.09 3.85
CA ASP A 53 -10.28 1.95 2.67
C ASP A 53 -9.89 1.22 1.36
N ARG A 54 -9.04 0.20 1.50
CA ARG A 54 -8.50 -0.59 0.40
C ARG A 54 -9.08 -2.00 0.33
N ILE A 55 -10.00 -2.40 1.22
CA ILE A 55 -10.65 -3.72 1.17
C ILE A 55 -11.99 -3.62 0.43
N CYS A 56 -12.31 -4.63 -0.38
CA CYS A 56 -13.62 -4.76 -1.00
C CYS A 56 -14.72 -4.99 0.06
N GLU A 57 -15.89 -4.37 -0.11
CA GLU A 57 -16.98 -4.43 0.89
C GLU A 57 -17.38 -5.88 1.24
N ALA A 58 -17.40 -6.78 0.26
CA ALA A 58 -17.68 -8.20 0.45
C ALA A 58 -16.62 -8.95 1.28
N SER A 59 -15.40 -8.42 1.38
CA SER A 59 -14.29 -8.97 2.17
C SER A 59 -14.02 -8.16 3.44
N ALA A 60 -14.70 -7.03 3.63
CA ALA A 60 -14.54 -6.16 4.80
C ALA A 60 -15.32 -6.68 6.02
N VAL A 61 -16.40 -7.45 5.78
CA VAL A 61 -17.26 -8.02 6.81
C VAL A 61 -17.33 -9.53 6.62
N ALA A 62 -16.97 -10.28 7.67
CA ALA A 62 -17.16 -11.71 7.76
C ALA A 62 -18.07 -11.99 8.96
N ASP A 63 -19.16 -12.71 8.75
CA ASP A 63 -20.15 -13.03 9.81
C ASP A 63 -20.63 -11.80 10.61
N GLU A 64 -20.93 -10.69 9.91
CA GLU A 64 -21.33 -9.39 10.48
C GLU A 64 -20.27 -8.67 11.33
N ILE A 65 -19.04 -9.20 11.37
CA ILE A 65 -17.91 -8.62 12.09
C ILE A 65 -16.93 -7.97 11.11
N SER A 66 -16.43 -6.79 11.46
CA SER A 66 -15.37 -6.11 10.71
C SER A 66 -14.09 -6.95 10.77
N VAL A 67 -13.66 -7.44 9.61
CA VAL A 67 -12.44 -8.25 9.44
C VAL A 67 -11.20 -7.50 9.95
N ALA A 68 -11.10 -6.21 9.64
CA ALA A 68 -9.98 -5.38 10.06
C ALA A 68 -9.98 -5.15 11.58
N GLU A 69 -11.15 -4.94 12.18
CA GLU A 69 -11.28 -4.73 13.63
C GLU A 69 -10.89 -5.99 14.39
N GLN A 70 -11.39 -7.15 13.96
CA GLN A 70 -11.04 -8.45 14.54
C GLN A 70 -9.54 -8.71 14.44
N TYR A 71 -8.95 -8.51 13.26
CA TYR A 71 -7.51 -8.69 13.05
C TYR A 71 -6.65 -7.80 13.98
N ILE A 72 -7.03 -6.53 14.16
CA ILE A 72 -6.34 -5.62 15.08
C ILE A 72 -6.55 -6.05 16.54
N GLN A 73 -7.75 -6.51 16.89
CA GLN A 73 -8.08 -6.93 18.25
C GLN A 73 -7.32 -8.20 18.65
N ASP A 74 -7.28 -9.21 17.78
CA ASP A 74 -6.51 -10.44 17.99
C ASP A 74 -5.03 -10.13 18.21
N ALA A 75 -4.48 -9.18 17.44
CA ALA A 75 -3.10 -8.72 17.61
C ALA A 75 -2.87 -7.99 18.94
N LYS A 76 -3.85 -7.20 19.42
CA LYS A 76 -3.79 -6.55 20.74
C LYS A 76 -3.81 -7.58 21.87
N GLU A 77 -4.69 -8.58 21.77
CA GLU A 77 -4.80 -9.65 22.78
C GLU A 77 -3.53 -10.49 22.84
N LYS A 78 -2.98 -10.85 21.67
CA LYS A 78 -1.69 -11.53 21.56
C LYS A 78 -0.57 -10.69 22.17
N ALA A 79 -0.48 -9.40 21.84
CA ALA A 79 0.51 -8.51 22.45
C ALA A 79 0.37 -8.46 23.97
N GLY A 80 -0.86 -8.29 24.46
CA GLY A 80 -1.19 -8.23 25.89
C GLY A 80 -0.81 -9.51 26.64
N SER A 81 -1.09 -10.68 26.06
CA SER A 81 -0.68 -11.98 26.64
C SER A 81 0.84 -12.13 26.78
N LEU A 82 1.61 -11.43 25.95
CA LEU A 82 3.07 -11.39 25.99
C LEU A 82 3.62 -10.22 26.84
N GLY A 83 2.76 -9.40 27.43
CA GLY A 83 3.13 -8.21 28.21
C GLY A 83 3.58 -7.01 27.37
N TYR A 84 3.27 -6.99 26.07
CA TYR A 84 3.62 -5.92 25.14
C TYR A 84 2.38 -5.14 24.67
N SER A 85 2.61 -3.94 24.15
CA SER A 85 1.59 -3.19 23.41
C SER A 85 1.53 -3.62 21.94
N LEU A 86 0.43 -3.31 21.24
CA LEU A 86 0.26 -3.56 19.80
C LEU A 86 1.43 -3.02 18.96
N TRP A 87 2.06 -1.93 19.40
CA TRP A 87 3.21 -1.34 18.72
C TRP A 87 4.37 -2.33 18.52
N TYR A 88 4.55 -3.30 19.43
CA TYR A 88 5.55 -4.36 19.28
C TYR A 88 5.20 -5.39 18.21
N MET A 89 3.92 -5.50 17.83
CA MET A 89 3.44 -6.42 16.81
C MET A 89 3.53 -5.82 15.41
N LYS A 90 3.49 -4.47 15.29
CA LYS A 90 3.55 -3.78 13.99
C LYS A 90 4.82 -4.18 13.24
N GLU A 91 4.70 -4.39 11.93
CA GLU A 91 5.83 -4.63 11.05
C GLU A 91 5.88 -3.56 9.97
N LYS A 92 7.10 -3.16 9.59
CA LYS A 92 7.31 -2.28 8.43
C LYS A 92 7.74 -3.10 7.23
N LEU A 93 7.18 -2.75 6.08
CA LEU A 93 7.61 -3.26 4.80
C LEU A 93 8.76 -2.41 4.25
N TYR A 94 9.78 -3.09 3.73
CA TYR A 94 10.95 -2.55 3.07
C TYR A 94 11.10 -3.21 1.70
N HIS A 95 11.75 -2.53 0.74
CA HIS A 95 11.94 -3.03 -0.62
C HIS A 95 10.63 -3.54 -1.23
N VAL A 96 9.60 -2.69 -1.17
CA VAL A 96 8.26 -3.03 -1.64
C VAL A 96 8.25 -2.91 -3.16
N ASP A 97 8.16 -4.07 -3.82
CA ASP A 97 8.03 -4.20 -5.26
C ASP A 97 6.66 -4.81 -5.58
N THR A 98 6.02 -4.29 -6.62
CA THR A 98 4.74 -4.79 -7.12
C THR A 98 4.80 -5.06 -8.61
N HIS A 99 4.22 -6.19 -9.01
CA HIS A 99 4.11 -6.56 -10.41
C HIS A 99 2.69 -6.97 -10.75
N THR A 100 2.04 -6.22 -11.63
CA THR A 100 0.76 -6.62 -12.21
C THR A 100 0.96 -7.84 -13.13
N ILE A 101 0.43 -8.99 -12.73
CA ILE A 101 0.51 -10.26 -13.47
C ILE A 101 -0.50 -10.28 -14.62
N SER A 102 -1.72 -9.84 -14.34
CA SER A 102 -2.81 -9.81 -15.30
C SER A 102 -3.75 -8.66 -14.99
N MET A 103 -4.28 -8.03 -16.03
CA MET A 103 -5.27 -6.97 -15.92
C MET A 103 -6.42 -7.26 -16.89
N GLU A 104 -7.62 -7.40 -16.36
CA GLU A 104 -8.83 -7.64 -17.14
C GLU A 104 -9.60 -6.33 -17.27
N GLU A 105 -9.56 -5.75 -18.48
CA GLU A 105 -10.39 -4.61 -18.91
C GLU A 105 -10.48 -3.43 -17.91
N TYR A 106 -9.43 -3.14 -17.15
CA TYR A 106 -9.43 -2.10 -16.10
C TYR A 106 -10.54 -2.26 -15.03
N LYS A 107 -11.04 -3.49 -14.83
CA LYS A 107 -12.04 -3.83 -13.81
C LYS A 107 -11.41 -4.64 -12.68
N SER A 108 -10.56 -5.59 -13.04
CA SER A 108 -9.86 -6.48 -12.12
C SER A 108 -8.39 -6.57 -12.53
N ALA A 109 -7.51 -6.70 -11.54
CA ALA A 109 -6.11 -6.99 -11.78
C ALA A 109 -5.59 -7.95 -10.70
N LYS A 110 -4.57 -8.72 -11.06
CA LYS A 110 -3.80 -9.55 -10.13
C LYS A 110 -2.44 -8.93 -9.96
N VAL A 111 -2.07 -8.59 -8.73
CA VAL A 111 -0.82 -7.91 -8.42
C VAL A 111 -0.02 -8.79 -7.48
N ARG A 112 1.21 -9.12 -7.87
CA ARG A 112 2.19 -9.75 -6.99
C ARG A 112 2.85 -8.67 -6.15
N LEU A 113 2.83 -8.84 -4.84
CA LEU A 113 3.55 -8.04 -3.88
C LEU A 113 4.78 -8.82 -3.40
N THR A 114 5.95 -8.22 -3.56
CA THR A 114 7.20 -8.72 -3.02
C THR A 114 7.78 -7.68 -2.07
N ALA A 115 8.06 -8.06 -0.83
CA ALA A 115 8.61 -7.13 0.17
C ALA A 115 9.41 -7.85 1.27
N GLU A 116 10.24 -7.09 1.99
CA GLU A 116 10.82 -7.53 3.26
C GLU A 116 10.02 -6.95 4.42
N ARG A 117 9.51 -7.81 5.31
CA ARG A 117 8.87 -7.38 6.56
C ARG A 117 9.87 -7.43 7.71
N LYS A 118 9.94 -6.34 8.48
CA LYS A 118 10.85 -6.16 9.60
C LYS A 118 10.09 -5.61 10.82
N PRO A 119 10.23 -6.23 12.01
CA PRO A 119 9.68 -5.65 13.22
C PRO A 119 10.49 -4.40 13.63
N PRO A 120 9.86 -3.36 14.18
CA PRO A 120 10.47 -2.06 14.46
C PRO A 120 11.64 -2.14 15.43
N LEU A 121 11.53 -2.97 16.48
CA LEU A 121 12.62 -3.16 17.45
C LEU A 121 13.47 -4.39 17.18
N ARG A 122 12.86 -5.53 16.80
CA ARG A 122 13.64 -6.76 16.60
C ARG A 122 14.58 -6.67 15.41
N SER A 123 14.26 -5.95 14.33
CA SER A 123 15.16 -5.90 13.18
C SER A 123 16.49 -5.18 13.47
N PHE A 124 16.49 -4.19 14.38
CA PHE A 124 17.69 -3.49 14.81
C PHE A 124 18.68 -4.43 15.55
N PHE A 125 18.16 -5.34 16.37
CA PHE A 125 19.00 -6.23 17.20
C PHE A 125 19.21 -7.63 16.61
N THR A 126 18.26 -8.17 15.84
CA THR A 126 18.26 -9.58 15.43
C THR A 126 18.51 -9.78 13.93
N ARG A 127 18.50 -8.70 13.12
CA ARG A 127 18.59 -8.74 11.65
C ARG A 127 17.60 -9.70 10.97
N ARG A 128 16.56 -10.16 11.67
CA ARG A 128 15.54 -11.03 11.09
C ARG A 128 14.62 -10.18 10.21
N SER A 129 14.62 -10.50 8.92
CA SER A 129 13.61 -10.10 7.96
C SER A 129 12.88 -11.35 7.50
N SER A 130 11.56 -11.25 7.37
CA SER A 130 10.78 -12.24 6.64
C SER A 130 10.47 -11.68 5.25
N HIS A 131 10.35 -12.56 4.27
CA HIS A 131 10.01 -12.17 2.90
C HIS A 131 8.52 -12.38 2.68
N VAL A 132 7.87 -11.38 2.11
CA VAL A 132 6.47 -11.43 1.70
C VAL A 132 6.48 -11.58 0.19
N ASP A 133 5.89 -12.65 -0.33
CA ASP A 133 5.69 -12.87 -1.75
C ASP A 133 4.29 -13.43 -1.97
N GLN A 134 3.35 -12.54 -2.28
CA GLN A 134 1.93 -12.87 -2.30
C GLN A 134 1.23 -12.24 -3.50
N VAL A 135 0.26 -12.96 -4.06
CA VAL A 135 -0.56 -12.48 -5.18
C VAL A 135 -1.91 -12.04 -4.63
N LEU A 136 -2.25 -10.78 -4.88
CA LEU A 136 -3.49 -10.16 -4.42
C LEU A 136 -4.37 -9.84 -5.61
N ASP A 137 -5.65 -10.19 -5.46
CA ASP A 137 -6.68 -9.82 -6.42
C ASP A 137 -7.21 -8.43 -6.06
N VAL A 138 -7.19 -7.51 -7.03
CA VAL A 138 -7.72 -6.16 -6.87
C VAL A 138 -8.81 -5.88 -7.88
N VAL A 139 -9.84 -5.16 -7.44
CA VAL A 139 -10.99 -4.76 -8.24
C VAL A 139 -11.13 -3.24 -8.18
N TYR A 140 -11.45 -2.64 -9.31
CA TYR A 140 -11.70 -1.22 -9.41
C TYR A 140 -13.13 -0.88 -8.97
N ASP A 141 -13.25 -0.17 -7.84
CA ASP A 141 -14.51 0.37 -7.35
C ASP A 141 -14.84 1.67 -8.08
N LYS A 142 -15.83 1.60 -8.98
CA LYS A 142 -16.29 2.76 -9.76
C LYS A 142 -16.94 3.85 -8.91
N LYS A 143 -17.55 3.50 -7.76
CA LYS A 143 -18.21 4.47 -6.87
C LYS A 143 -17.17 5.26 -6.09
N ALA A 144 -16.18 4.57 -5.54
CA ALA A 144 -15.09 5.17 -4.78
C ALA A 144 -13.97 5.76 -5.66
N LYS A 145 -13.94 5.42 -6.97
CA LYS A 145 -12.84 5.71 -7.91
C LYS A 145 -11.49 5.23 -7.39
N LYS A 146 -11.47 4.07 -6.73
CA LYS A 146 -10.30 3.47 -6.10
C LYS A 146 -10.21 1.97 -6.41
N TRP A 147 -9.00 1.47 -6.53
CA TRP A 147 -8.68 0.05 -6.51
C TRP A 147 -8.73 -0.46 -5.08
N LYS A 148 -9.36 -1.64 -4.92
CA LYS A 148 -9.54 -2.32 -3.65
C LYS A 148 -9.12 -3.78 -3.78
N VAL A 149 -8.50 -4.31 -2.74
CA VAL A 149 -8.12 -5.71 -2.58
C VAL A 149 -9.35 -6.53 -2.21
N CYS A 150 -9.63 -7.54 -3.01
CA CYS A 150 -10.72 -8.49 -2.84
C CYS A 150 -10.14 -9.87 -2.55
N GLY A 151 -10.85 -10.68 -1.75
CA GLY A 151 -10.47 -12.08 -1.47
C GLY A 151 -9.90 -12.29 -0.07
N ASP A 152 -9.26 -13.44 0.12
CA ASP A 152 -8.67 -13.84 1.40
C ASP A 152 -7.24 -13.32 1.53
N PHE A 153 -7.08 -12.18 2.21
CA PHE A 153 -5.79 -11.54 2.47
C PHE A 153 -5.17 -11.96 3.81
N PHE A 154 -5.79 -12.87 4.58
CA PHE A 154 -5.23 -13.31 5.87
C PHE A 154 -3.99 -14.19 5.72
N SER A 155 -3.81 -14.82 4.56
CA SER A 155 -2.61 -15.56 4.19
C SER A 155 -1.34 -14.70 4.19
N LEU A 156 -1.45 -13.37 4.18
CA LEU A 156 -0.30 -12.45 4.32
C LEU A 156 0.38 -12.55 5.69
N SER A 157 -0.32 -12.99 6.74
CA SER A 157 0.23 -13.11 8.09
C SER A 157 1.03 -14.39 8.34
N GLU A 158 0.81 -15.44 7.53
CA GLU A 158 1.38 -16.77 7.72
C GLU A 158 2.72 -17.01 6.99
N GLY A 159 3.18 -16.06 6.16
CA GLY A 159 4.40 -16.16 5.33
C GLY A 159 5.68 -15.59 5.95
#